data_AF-A0A7X1GVC9-F1
#
_entry.id   AF-A0A7X1GVC9-F1
#
_cell.length_a   1.000
_cell.length_b   1.000
_cell.length_c   1.000
_cell.angle_alpha   90.00
_cell.angle_beta   90.00
_cell.angle_gamma   90.00
#
_symmetry.space_group_name_H-M   'P 1'
#
loop_
_entity.id
_entity.type
_entity.pdbx_description
1 polymer ?
#
loop_
_entity_poly.entity_id
_entity_poly.type
_entity_poly.pdbx_seq_one_letter_code
_entity_poly.pdbx_strand_id
1 'polypeptide(L)'
;MIKKFDGQKTARLGTPKRPAAVTVQTQERLAEVTALFEENGWSHTIKLDPDTPEDVADLETLLSPVETMIAEKKPGRNDPCLCGSGKKYKKCCGS
;
A
#
# COMPACT_ATOMS: atom_id res chain seq x y z
N MET A 1 2.60 21.19 -27.25
CA MET A 1 1.84 19.98 -26.91
C MET A 1 1.62 19.97 -25.40
N ILE A 2 0.41 20.27 -24.93
CA ILE A 2 0.07 20.26 -23.51
C ILE A 2 -0.26 18.82 -23.16
N LYS A 3 0.60 18.13 -22.39
CA LYS A 3 0.27 16.83 -21.80
C LYS A 3 -0.87 17.05 -20.82
N LYS A 4 -2.11 16.82 -21.27
CA LYS A 4 -3.25 16.71 -20.38
C LYS A 4 -3.04 15.46 -19.54
N PHE A 5 -2.73 15.65 -18.27
CA PHE A 5 -2.80 14.57 -17.28
C PHE A 5 -4.23 14.56 -16.76
N ASP A 6 -5.05 13.68 -17.33
CA ASP A 6 -6.34 13.32 -16.76
C ASP A 6 -6.08 12.70 -15.39
N GLY A 7 -6.15 13.51 -14.34
CA GLY A 7 -5.91 13.15 -12.94
C GLY A 7 -6.99 12.23 -12.36
N GLN A 8 -7.38 11.19 -13.10
CA GLN A 8 -8.30 10.17 -12.66
C GLN A 8 -7.63 9.38 -11.53
N LYS A 9 -7.97 9.74 -10.28
CA LYS A 9 -7.52 9.02 -9.09
C LYS A 9 -8.11 7.61 -9.13
N THR A 10 -7.26 6.61 -9.36
CA THR A 10 -7.66 5.20 -9.22
C THR A 10 -8.08 4.95 -7.78
N ALA A 11 -9.26 4.37 -7.57
CA ALA A 11 -9.75 3.99 -6.24
C ALA A 11 -8.81 2.96 -5.59
N ARG A 12 -8.77 2.91 -4.25
CA ARG A 12 -7.97 1.93 -3.50
C ARG A 12 -8.53 0.52 -3.72
N LEU A 13 -7.66 -0.48 -3.75
CA LEU A 13 -8.04 -1.89 -3.82
C LEU A 13 -8.92 -2.24 -2.59
N GLY A 14 -9.91 -3.11 -2.77
CA GLY A 14 -10.85 -3.50 -1.71
C GLY A 14 -11.96 -2.48 -1.44
N THR A 15 -12.12 -1.43 -2.26
CA THR A 15 -13.22 -0.46 -2.14
C THR A 15 -14.38 -0.83 -3.08
N PRO A 16 -15.61 -0.30 -2.86
CA PRO A 16 -16.75 -0.59 -3.75
C PRO A 16 -16.49 -0.21 -5.22
N LYS A 17 -15.61 0.77 -5.45
CA LYS A 17 -15.21 1.23 -6.79
C LYS A 17 -14.09 0.38 -7.41
N ARG A 18 -13.40 -0.44 -6.62
CA ARG A 18 -12.33 -1.35 -7.06
C ARG A 18 -12.25 -2.55 -6.10
N PRO A 19 -13.18 -3.52 -6.24
CA PRO A 19 -13.18 -4.71 -5.40
C PRO A 19 -11.94 -5.56 -5.68
N ALA A 20 -11.49 -6.32 -4.68
CA ALA A 20 -10.45 -7.33 -4.85
C ALA A 20 -10.99 -8.49 -5.69
N ALA A 21 -10.29 -8.85 -6.76
CA ALA A 21 -10.65 -9.97 -7.60
C ALA A 21 -9.75 -11.15 -7.23
N VAL A 22 -10.35 -12.24 -6.75
CA VAL A 22 -9.60 -13.45 -6.37
C VAL A 22 -10.23 -14.65 -7.07
N THR A 23 -9.37 -15.51 -7.60
CA THR A 23 -9.76 -16.79 -8.21
C THR A 23 -9.33 -17.91 -7.29
N VAL A 24 -10.27 -18.78 -6.91
CA VAL A 24 -10.04 -19.93 -6.01
C VAL A 24 -10.42 -21.23 -6.73
N GLN A 25 -9.71 -22.31 -6.43
CA GLN A 25 -9.94 -23.61 -7.05
C GLN A 25 -10.99 -24.46 -6.33
N THR A 26 -11.16 -24.25 -5.02
CA THR A 26 -12.01 -25.08 -4.17
C THR A 26 -13.05 -24.25 -3.41
N GLN A 27 -14.17 -24.88 -3.08
CA GLN A 27 -15.23 -24.26 -2.28
C GLN A 27 -14.78 -23.96 -0.85
N GLU A 28 -13.86 -24.76 -0.29
CA GLU A 28 -13.30 -24.53 1.05
C GLU A 28 -12.51 -23.22 1.10
N ARG A 29 -11.63 -23.02 0.11
CA ARG A 29 -10.87 -21.77 -0.05
C ARG A 29 -11.79 -20.57 -0.28
N LEU A 30 -12.90 -20.76 -1.00
CA LEU A 30 -13.90 -19.71 -1.19
C LEU A 30 -14.49 -19.25 0.15
N ALA A 31 -14.83 -20.16 1.06
CA ALA A 31 -15.40 -19.83 2.36
C ALA A 31 -14.38 -19.08 3.25
N GLU A 32 -13.14 -19.55 3.30
CA GLU A 32 -12.06 -18.91 4.08
C GLU A 32 -11.78 -17.48 3.59
N VAL A 33 -11.64 -17.33 2.28
CA VAL A 33 -11.31 -16.05 1.65
C VAL A 33 -12.46 -15.07 1.81
N THR A 34 -13.72 -15.52 1.68
CA THR A 34 -14.90 -14.70 1.94
C THR A 34 -14.92 -14.18 3.38
N ALA A 35 -14.67 -15.06 4.37
CA ALA A 35 -14.62 -14.67 5.77
C ALA A 35 -13.52 -13.63 6.05
N LEU A 36 -12.33 -13.80 5.46
CA LEU A 36 -11.24 -12.83 5.57
C LEU A 36 -11.63 -11.47 4.99
N PHE A 37 -12.26 -11.46 3.81
CA PHE A 37 -12.66 -10.19 3.20
C PHE A 37 -13.76 -9.48 4.00
N GLU A 38 -14.73 -10.22 4.56
CA GLU A 38 -15.77 -9.67 5.43
C GLU A 38 -15.21 -9.12 6.74
N GLU A 39 -14.30 -9.86 7.39
CA GLU A 39 -13.65 -9.42 8.64
C GLU A 39 -12.87 -8.12 8.44
N ASN A 40 -12.20 -7.98 7.30
CA ASN A 40 -11.45 -6.78 6.95
C ASN A 40 -12.31 -5.67 6.30
N GLY A 41 -13.61 -5.93 6.06
CA GLY A 41 -14.53 -4.96 5.45
C GLY A 41 -14.19 -4.58 4.00
N TRP A 42 -13.56 -5.50 3.25
CA TRP A 42 -13.13 -5.27 1.87
C TRP A 42 -14.17 -5.76 0.87
N SER A 43 -14.42 -4.97 -0.18
CA SER A 43 -15.25 -5.42 -1.30
C SER A 43 -14.48 -6.44 -2.14
N HIS A 44 -15.04 -7.63 -2.38
CA HIS A 44 -14.41 -8.70 -3.13
C HIS A 44 -15.32 -9.31 -4.20
N THR A 45 -14.73 -9.86 -5.26
CA THR A 45 -15.40 -10.64 -6.29
C THR A 45 -14.62 -11.93 -6.47
N ILE A 46 -15.16 -13.02 -5.94
CA ILE A 46 -14.51 -14.33 -5.95
C ILE A 46 -15.07 -15.14 -7.12
N LYS A 47 -14.18 -15.72 -7.94
CA LYS A 47 -14.55 -16.68 -8.99
C LYS A 47 -14.02 -18.06 -8.61
N LEU A 48 -14.84 -19.08 -8.86
CA LEU A 48 -14.50 -20.48 -8.62
C LEU A 48 -14.23 -21.14 -9.97
N ASP A 49 -12.96 -21.33 -10.30
CA ASP A 49 -12.51 -21.88 -11.58
C ASP A 49 -11.38 -22.90 -11.32
N PRO A 50 -11.61 -24.21 -11.49
CA PRO A 50 -10.64 -25.26 -11.17
C PRO A 50 -9.50 -25.40 -12.21
N ASP A 51 -9.69 -24.90 -13.43
CA ASP A 51 -8.72 -25.00 -14.53
C ASP A 51 -7.72 -23.84 -14.59
N THR A 52 -7.92 -22.79 -13.79
CA THR A 52 -7.09 -21.58 -13.80
C THR A 52 -6.19 -21.55 -12.56
N PRO A 53 -4.94 -21.09 -12.65
CA PRO A 53 -4.09 -20.90 -11.47
C PRO A 53 -4.75 -19.96 -10.44
N GLU A 54 -4.60 -20.28 -9.15
CA GLU A 54 -5.10 -19.43 -8.07
C GLU A 54 -4.45 -18.03 -8.14
N ASP A 55 -5.27 -17.00 -8.22
CA ASP A 55 -4.82 -15.61 -8.30
C ASP A 55 -5.20 -14.92 -6.99
N VAL A 56 -4.29 -15.02 -6.01
CA VAL A 56 -4.43 -14.47 -4.65
C VAL A 56 -3.67 -13.16 -4.47
N ALA A 57 -3.09 -12.61 -5.54
CA ALA A 57 -2.24 -11.41 -5.49
C ALA A 57 -2.96 -10.20 -4.88
N ASP A 58 -4.25 -10.03 -5.15
CA ASP A 58 -5.07 -8.97 -4.56
C ASP A 58 -5.26 -9.17 -3.05
N LEU A 59 -5.45 -10.42 -2.60
CA LEU A 59 -5.56 -10.74 -1.17
C LEU A 59 -4.24 -10.50 -0.44
N GLU A 60 -3.12 -10.95 -1.02
CA GLU A 60 -1.78 -10.73 -0.47
C GLU A 60 -1.45 -9.24 -0.36
N THR A 61 -1.81 -8.46 -1.38
CA THR A 61 -1.61 -7.00 -1.40
C THR A 61 -2.41 -6.30 -0.31
N LEU A 62 -3.62 -6.80 -0.01
CA LEU A 62 -4.46 -6.24 1.06
C LEU A 62 -3.96 -6.63 2.46
N LEU A 63 -3.43 -7.85 2.60
CA LEU A 63 -2.88 -8.34 3.86
C LEU A 63 -1.52 -7.70 4.20
N SER A 64 -0.74 -7.30 3.19
CA SER A 64 0.55 -6.64 3.35
C SER A 64 0.52 -5.19 2.86
N PRO A 65 -0.11 -4.27 3.62
CA PRO A 65 -0.08 -2.86 3.27
C PRO A 65 1.36 -2.33 3.42
N VAL A 66 1.88 -1.70 2.37
CA VAL A 66 3.19 -1.05 2.42
C VAL A 66 3.12 0.09 3.43
N GLU A 67 3.87 -0.02 4.53
CA GLU A 67 4.01 1.05 5.49
C GLU A 67 4.78 2.22 4.86
N THR A 68 4.22 3.42 4.95
CA THR A 68 4.92 4.62 4.50
C THR A 68 6.07 4.91 5.46
N MET A 69 7.31 4.78 4.99
CA MET A 69 8.48 5.17 5.77
C MET A 69 8.45 6.68 6.03
N ILE A 70 8.36 7.08 7.29
CA ILE A 70 8.43 8.48 7.70
C ILE A 70 9.91 8.85 7.76
N ALA A 71 10.35 9.70 6.84
CA ALA A 71 11.69 10.27 6.93
C ALA A 71 11.79 11.12 8.21
N GLU A 72 12.81 10.88 9.01
CA GLU A 72 13.10 11.71 10.17
C GLU A 72 13.31 13.18 9.74
N LYS A 73 12.82 14.11 10.56
CA LYS A 73 12.99 15.54 10.30
C LYS A 73 14.48 15.87 10.35
N LYS A 74 15.05 16.25 9.21
CA LYS A 74 16.42 16.77 9.15
C LYS A 74 16.53 18.02 10.02
N PRO A 75 17.64 18.20 10.75
CA PRO A 75 17.86 19.42 11.53
C PRO A 75 17.79 20.64 10.61
N GLY A 76 17.13 21.69 11.08
CA GLY A 76 17.05 22.95 10.38
C GLY A 76 18.44 23.54 10.19
N ARG A 77 18.60 24.36 9.14
CA ARG A 77 19.89 24.94 8.75
C ARG A 77 20.64 25.64 9.90
N ASN A 78 19.91 26.22 10.86
CA ASN A 78 20.48 26.94 12.00
C ASN A 78 20.50 26.14 13.32
N ASP A 79 19.93 24.94 13.36
CA ASP A 79 19.85 24.11 14.57
C ASP A 79 21.24 23.59 14.98
N PRO A 80 21.47 23.27 16.25
CA PRO A 80 22.71 22.62 16.69
C PRO A 80 22.92 21.32 15.92
N CYS A 81 24.15 21.10 15.45
CA CYS A 81 24.44 19.94 14.64
C CYS A 81 24.48 18.65 15.47
N LEU A 82 23.82 17.60 14.97
CA LEU A 82 23.80 16.26 15.56
C LEU A 82 25.19 15.59 15.63
N CYS A 83 26.21 16.19 14.99
CA CYS A 83 27.62 15.79 15.06
C CYS A 83 28.29 16.04 16.43
N GLY A 84 27.58 16.68 17.38
CA GLY A 84 28.12 17.01 18.70
C GLY A 84 29.11 18.19 18.73
N SER A 85 29.33 18.86 17.60
CA SER A 85 30.30 19.97 17.51
C SER A 85 29.87 21.27 18.16
N GLY A 86 28.61 21.38 18.61
CA GLY A 86 28.02 22.63 19.12
C GLY A 86 27.81 23.72 18.06
N LYS A 87 28.19 23.49 16.80
CA LYS A 87 28.00 24.44 15.68
C LYS A 87 26.62 24.29 15.05
N LYS A 88 26.12 25.36 14.43
CA LYS A 88 24.89 25.31 13.61
C LYS A 88 25.06 24.30 12.47
N TYR A 89 24.00 23.56 12.11
CA TYR A 89 24.02 22.48 11.12
C TYR A 89 24.66 22.93 9.79
N LYS A 90 24.31 24.11 9.28
CA LYS A 90 24.90 24.73 8.07
C LYS A 90 26.40 25.03 8.10
N LYS A 91 27.03 24.92 9.26
CA LYS A 91 28.46 25.16 9.48
C LYS A 91 29.19 23.89 10.01
N CYS A 92 28.48 22.76 10.16
CA CYS A 92 29.05 21.43 10.42
C CYS A 92 28.63 20.49 9.26
N CYS A 93 27.69 19.58 9.49
CA CYS A 93 27.31 18.51 8.56
C CYS A 93 26.30 18.90 7.47
N GLY A 94 25.79 20.13 7.47
CA GLY A 94 24.87 20.63 6.43
C GLY A 94 25.58 21.29 5.26
N SER A 95 26.82 20.88 4.97
CA SER A 95 27.64 21.37 3.85
C SER A 95 27.49 20.46 2.65
#